data_AF-A0A815M1T9-F1
#
_entry.id   AF-A0A815M1T9-F1
#
_cell.length_a   1.000
_cell.length_b   1.000
_cell.length_c   1.000
_cell.angle_alpha   90.00
_cell.angle_beta   90.00
_cell.angle_gamma   90.00
#
_symmetry.space_group_name_H-M   'P 1'
#
loop_
_entity.id
_entity.type
_entity.pdbx_description
1 polymer ?
#
loop_
_entity_poly.entity_id
_entity_poly.type
_entity_poly.pdbx_seq_one_letter_code
_entity_poly.pdbx_strand_id
1 'polypeptide(L)' 'SSTILWEHITNENLTESLQGPFTTEQMICLTNTKEILDKDNVRCRHVVQNNSIQ' A
#
# COMPACT_ATOMS: atom_id res chain seq x y z
N SER A 1 -3.51 18.98 -8.67
CA SER A 1 -3.23 18.20 -7.46
C SER A 1 -2.75 16.83 -7.84
N SER A 2 -1.54 16.46 -7.43
CA SER A 2 -1.08 15.08 -7.52
C SER A 2 -1.75 14.31 -6.37
N THR A 3 -2.59 13.33 -6.68
CA THR A 3 -3.16 12.46 -5.65
C THR A 3 -2.06 11.52 -5.16
N ILE A 4 -1.76 11.55 -3.86
CA ILE A 4 -0.84 10.61 -3.24
C ILE A 4 -1.57 9.27 -3.09
N LEU A 5 -1.00 8.23 -3.69
CA LEU A 5 -1.47 6.87 -3.57
C LEU A 5 -0.42 6.01 -2.87
N TRP A 6 -0.88 4.92 -2.27
CA TRP A 6 -0.09 4.02 -1.47
C TRP A 6 -0.24 2.59 -1.96
N GLU A 7 0.83 1.83 -1.88
CA GLU A 7 0.80 0.38 -1.99
C GLU A 7 1.44 -0.21 -0.74
N HIS A 8 1.01 -1.41 -0.38
CA HIS A 8 1.70 -2.21 0.61
C HIS A 8 2.11 -3.56 0.04
N ILE A 9 3.24 -4.05 0.53
CA ILE A 9 3.78 -5.36 0.23
C ILE A 9 3.64 -6.18 1.50
N THR A 10 2.90 -7.27 1.44
CA THR A 10 2.87 -8.30 2.49
C THR A 10 3.76 -9.46 2.06
N ASN A 11 4.44 -10.08 3.03
CA ASN A 11 5.15 -11.33 2.80
C ASN A 11 4.37 -12.46 3.45
N GLU A 12 3.45 -13.05 2.69
CA GLU A 12 2.68 -14.21 3.13
C GLU A 12 3.25 -15.47 2.46
N ASN A 13 3.58 -16.48 3.26
CA ASN A 13 4.07 -17.77 2.76
C ASN A 13 5.26 -17.66 1.78
N LEU A 14 6.25 -16.83 2.10
CA LEU A 14 7.46 -16.59 1.29
C LEU A 14 7.19 -15.96 -0.09
N THR A 15 5.97 -15.46 -0.32
CA THR A 15 5.60 -14.76 -1.54
C THR A 15 5.31 -13.30 -1.22
N GLU A 16 5.99 -12.39 -1.91
CA GLU A 16 5.69 -10.97 -1.83
C GLU A 16 4.40 -10.67 -2.62
N SER A 17 3.39 -10.15 -1.94
CA SER A 17 2.12 -9.74 -2.54
C SER A 17 2.01 -8.22 -2.48
N LEU A 18 1.85 -7.59 -3.66
CA LEU A 18 1.67 -6.14 -3.79
C LEU A 18 0.18 -5.82 -3.86
N GLN A 19 -0.31 -4.97 -2.97
CA GLN A 19 -1.70 -4.52 -2.95
C GLN A 19 -1.79 -2.98 -3.00
N GLY A 20 -2.72 -2.48 -3.79
CA GLY A 20 -3.00 -1.07 -4.01
C GLY A 20 -3.44 -0.78 -5.45
N PRO A 21 -3.56 0.50 -5.85
CA PRO A 21 -3.27 1.69 -5.06
C PRO A 21 -4.39 2.05 -4.07
N PHE A 22 -4.01 2.57 -2.90
CA PHE A 22 -4.88 3.05 -1.84
C PHE A 22 -4.70 4.56 -1.60
N THR A 23 -5.77 5.25 -1.19
CA THR A 23 -5.64 6.60 -0.64
C THR A 23 -4.99 6.56 0.75
N THR A 24 -4.48 7.70 1.22
CA THR A 24 -3.96 7.81 2.59
C THR A 24 -4.98 7.39 3.64
N GLU A 25 -6.27 7.76 3.47
CA GLU A 25 -7.34 7.38 4.39
C GLU A 25 -7.59 5.87 4.42
N GLN A 26 -7.58 5.23 3.24
CA GLN A 26 -7.71 3.77 3.13
C GLN A 26 -6.53 3.06 3.81
N MET A 27 -5.30 3.57 3.61
CA MET A 27 -4.10 3.00 4.22
C MET A 27 -4.15 3.09 5.75
N ILE A 28 -4.60 4.22 6.30
CA ILE A 28 -4.81 4.40 7.75
C ILE A 28 -5.84 3.38 8.25
N CYS A 29 -6.98 3.23 7.56
CA CYS A 29 -8.02 2.28 7.93
C CYS A 29 -7.49 0.83 7.96
N LEU A 30 -6.71 0.43 6.94
CA LEU A 30 -6.07 -0.90 6.88
C LEU A 30 -5.11 -1.12 8.07
N THR A 31 -4.29 -0.13 8.42
CA THR A 31 -3.35 -0.26 9.55
C THR A 31 -4.01 -0.26 10.93
N ASN A 32 -5.19 0.36 11.07
CA ASN A 32 -5.98 0.38 12.31
C ASN A 32 -6.76 -0.92 12.51
N THR A 33 -7.11 -1.60 11.42
CA THR A 33 -7.71 -2.93 11.44
C THR A 33 -6.60 -3.94 11.69
N LYS A 34 -6.27 -4.17 12.98
CA LYS A 34 -5.15 -5.00 13.48
C LYS A 34 -4.97 -6.39 12.84
N GLU A 35 -5.94 -6.88 12.07
CA GLU A 35 -5.92 -8.21 11.44
C GLU A 35 -5.37 -8.24 10.01
N ILE A 36 -5.30 -7.12 9.28
CA ILE A 36 -4.98 -7.15 7.84
C ILE A 36 -3.50 -6.91 7.55
N LEU A 37 -2.84 -6.06 8.34
CA LEU A 37 -1.46 -5.66 8.12
C LEU A 37 -0.61 -5.98 9.34
N ASP A 38 0.08 -7.11 9.29
CA ASP A 38 1.16 -7.41 10.23
C ASP A 38 2.29 -6.38 10.03
N LYS A 39 2.44 -5.47 10.99
CA LYS A 39 3.40 -4.35 10.91
C LYS A 39 4.84 -4.82 10.76
N ASP A 40 5.16 -6.02 11.21
CA ASP A 40 6.51 -6.59 11.09
C ASP A 40 6.78 -7.16 9.69
N ASN A 41 5.72 -7.45 8.93
CA ASN A 41 5.79 -8.09 7.60
C ASN A 41 5.21 -7.23 6.47
N VAL A 42 4.87 -5.97 6.76
CA VAL A 42 4.27 -5.03 5.81
C VAL A 42 5.21 -3.88 5.48
N ARG A 43 5.42 -3.65 4.19
CA ARG A 43 6.20 -2.51 3.68
C ARG A 43 5.31 -1.61 2.83
N CYS A 44 5.19 -0.34 3.20
CA CYS A 44 4.40 0.64 2.46
C CYS A 44 5.29 1.46 1.51
N ARG A 45 4.80 1.77 0.30
CA ARG A 45 5.46 2.68 -0.63
C ARG A 45 4.48 3.68 -1.22
N HIS A 46 4.97 4.89 -1.49
CA HIS A 46 4.21 5.91 -2.22
C HIS A 46 4.22 5.58 -3.72
N VAL A 47 3.06 5.62 -4.35
CA VAL A 47 2.91 5.57 -5.79
C VAL A 47 2.61 6.98 -6.29
N VAL A 48 3.54 7.54 -7.04
CA VAL A 48 3.27 8.72 -7.86
C VAL A 48 2.64 8.18 -9.14
N GLN A 49 1.37 8.48 -9.39
CA GLN A 49 0.80 8.32 -10.72
C GLN A 49 1.53 9.29 -11.65
N ASN A 50 2.66 8.86 -12.21
CA ASN A 50 3.22 9.50 -13.39
C ASN A 50 2.24 9.20 -14.52
N ASN A 51 1.41 10.17 -14.89
CA ASN A 51 0.70 10.19 -16.17
C ASN A 51 1.71 10.37 -17.33
N SER A 52 2.73 9.52 -17.40
CA SER A 52 3.65 9.44 -18.53
C SER A 52 3.10 8.41 -19.51
N ILE A 53 1.97 8.75 -20.12
CA ILE A 53 1.66 8.26 -21.46
C ILE A 53 2.11 9.37 -22.40
N GLN A 54 3.31 9.22 -22.97
CA GLN A 54 3.70 9.84 -24.23
C GLN A 54 4.05 8.72 -25.20
#